data_AF-A0A2J0L1W7-F1
#
_entry.id   AF-A0A2J0L1W7-F1
#
_cell.length_a   1.000
_cell.length_b   1.000
_cell.length_c   1.000
_cell.angle_alpha   90.00
_cell.angle_beta   90.00
_cell.angle_gamma   90.00
#
_symmetry.space_group_name_H-M   'P 1'
#
loop_
_entity.id
_entity.type
_entity.pdbx_description
1 polymer ?
#
loop_
_entity_poly.entity_id
_entity_poly.type
_entity_poly.pdbx_seq_one_letter_code
_entity_poly.pdbx_strand_id
1 'polypeptide(L)'
;LIPIFPRKRIVTKRCFLCGDAAGQIKPATGGGLIYGLLAAKMASIFIDPAKPQTFLYEKQWTKNLQREIFWGGLLRKSYHLPTFLKKIGLLWLKNKKNLDQDRPSTMFTP
;
A
#
# COMPACT_ATOMS: atom_id res chain seq x y z
N LEU A 1 2.22 -8.31 16.35
CA LEU A 1 1.56 -8.63 15.05
C LEU A 1 1.41 -7.32 14.27
N ILE A 2 1.80 -7.26 13.00
CA ILE A 2 1.72 -6.04 12.18
C ILE A 2 0.37 -6.00 11.42
N PRO A 3 -0.36 -4.88 11.40
CA PRO A 3 -1.59 -4.72 10.61
C PRO A 3 -1.32 -4.87 9.10
N ILE A 4 -2.06 -5.75 8.43
CA ILE A 4 -1.92 -5.97 6.97
C ILE A 4 -2.62 -4.87 6.15
N PHE A 5 -3.60 -4.20 6.74
CA PHE A 5 -4.37 -3.15 6.09
C PHE A 5 -4.43 -1.90 6.98
N PRO A 6 -4.38 -0.70 6.38
CA PRO A 6 -4.50 0.54 7.10
C PRO A 6 -5.92 0.73 7.65
N ARG A 7 -6.02 1.47 8.76
CA ARG A 7 -7.31 1.91 9.30
C ARG A 7 -7.95 2.96 8.40
N LYS A 8 -9.27 3.14 8.50
CA LYS A 8 -10.02 4.20 7.78
C LYS A 8 -9.51 5.61 8.08
N ARG A 9 -8.89 5.81 9.25
CA ARG A 9 -8.29 7.06 9.68
C ARG A 9 -7.01 6.73 10.44
N ILE A 10 -5.92 7.40 10.11
CA ILE A 10 -4.62 7.23 10.79
C ILE A 10 -4.06 8.53 11.38
N VAL A 11 -4.82 9.62 11.28
CA VAL A 11 -4.42 10.93 11.79
C VAL A 11 -5.48 11.54 12.71
N THR A 12 -5.02 12.38 13.63
CA THR A 12 -5.80 13.23 14.54
C THR A 12 -5.15 14.61 14.62
N LYS A 13 -5.69 15.51 15.44
CA LYS A 13 -5.19 16.88 15.58
C LYS A 13 -3.68 16.98 15.92
N ARG A 14 -3.14 16.07 16.73
CA ARG A 14 -1.70 16.13 17.12
C ARG A 14 -0.99 14.79 17.09
N CYS A 15 -1.63 13.76 16.57
CA CYS A 15 -1.05 12.42 16.44
C CYS A 15 -1.30 11.88 15.03
N PHE A 16 -0.34 11.14 14.50
CA PHE A 16 -0.47 10.38 13.27
C PHE A 16 0.27 9.05 13.43
N LEU A 17 -0.16 8.04 12.68
CA LEU A 17 0.55 6.76 12.56
C LEU A 17 1.36 6.75 11.27
N CYS A 18 2.48 6.04 11.27
CA CYS A 18 3.34 5.85 10.09
C CYS A 18 3.93 4.44 10.08
N GLY A 19 4.27 3.93 8.90
CA GLY A 19 4.83 2.60 8.68
C GLY A 19 3.91 1.49 9.18
N ASP A 20 4.49 0.49 9.83
CA ASP A 20 3.78 -0.69 10.35
C ASP A 20 2.64 -0.31 11.31
N ALA A 21 2.83 0.73 12.14
CA ALA A 21 1.78 1.22 13.04
C ALA A 21 0.53 1.69 12.30
N ALA A 22 0.70 2.20 11.07
CA ALA A 22 -0.39 2.63 10.20
C ALA A 22 -0.92 1.54 9.27
N GLY A 23 -0.33 0.33 9.26
CA GLY A 23 -0.63 -0.71 8.28
C GLY A 23 -0.15 -0.36 6.86
N GLN A 24 0.89 0.48 6.74
CA GLN A 24 1.50 0.87 5.47
C GLN A 24 2.53 -0.17 5.05
N ILE A 25 2.05 -1.38 4.77
CA ILE A 25 2.87 -2.52 4.34
C ILE A 25 2.41 -3.03 2.98
N LYS A 26 3.29 -3.76 2.30
CA LYS A 26 3.00 -4.51 1.08
C LYS A 26 2.24 -5.79 1.44
N PRO A 27 0.92 -5.91 1.17
CA PRO A 27 0.14 -7.00 1.75
C PRO A 27 0.51 -8.39 1.21
N ALA A 28 1.00 -8.46 -0.03
CA ALA A 28 1.36 -9.71 -0.70
C ALA A 28 2.57 -10.41 -0.06
N THR A 29 3.54 -9.64 0.44
CA THR A 29 4.78 -10.19 1.05
C THR A 29 4.88 -9.93 2.54
N GLY A 30 4.10 -8.99 3.08
CA GLY A 30 4.22 -8.49 4.44
C GLY A 30 5.36 -7.46 4.63
N GLY A 31 6.07 -7.08 3.57
CA GLY A 31 7.19 -6.13 3.66
C GLY A 31 6.73 -4.69 3.95
N GLY A 32 7.22 -4.09 5.02
CA GLY A 32 6.90 -2.71 5.42
C GLY A 32 7.91 -1.64 4.96
N LEU A 33 9.13 -2.03 4.55
CA LEU A 33 10.24 -1.08 4.37
C LEU A 33 9.96 0.01 3.33
N ILE A 34 9.65 -0.37 2.09
CA ILE A 34 9.43 0.60 1.00
C ILE A 34 8.21 1.48 1.29
N TYR A 35 7.10 0.89 1.72
CA TYR A 35 5.85 1.61 1.96
C TYR A 35 5.97 2.52 3.19
N GLY A 36 6.66 2.05 4.23
CA GLY A 36 7.01 2.82 5.41
C GLY A 36 7.93 3.99 5.10
N LEU A 37 8.96 3.81 4.26
CA LEU A 37 9.85 4.89 3.83
C LEU A 37 9.13 5.94 2.97
N LEU A 38 8.26 5.50 2.05
CA LEU A 38 7.42 6.42 1.27
C LEU A 38 6.51 7.23 2.19
N ALA A 39 5.88 6.56 3.16
CA ALA A 39 5.05 7.24 4.14
C ALA A 39 5.84 8.19 5.04
N ALA A 40 7.03 7.82 5.49
CA ALA A 40 7.91 8.68 6.28
C ALA A 40 8.31 9.93 5.49
N LYS A 41 8.65 9.78 4.20
CA LYS A 41 8.92 10.91 3.30
C LYS A 41 7.72 11.84 3.15
N MET A 42 6.50 11.29 3.07
CA MET A 42 5.29 12.13 3.04
C MET A 42 5.07 12.82 4.39
N ALA A 43 5.29 12.12 5.50
CA ALA A 43 5.19 12.71 6.84
C ALA A 43 6.17 13.88 6.99
N SER A 44 7.42 13.75 6.56
CA SER A 44 8.42 14.82 6.67
C SER A 44 8.08 16.07 5.85
N ILE A 45 7.25 15.94 4.80
CA ILE A 45 6.83 17.06 3.95
C ILE A 45 5.53 17.70 4.45
N PHE A 46 4.58 16.88 4.93
CA PHE A 46 3.21 17.32 5.18
C PHE A 46 2.82 17.39 6.66
N ILE A 47 3.69 16.96 7.59
CA ILE A 47 3.51 17.16 9.03
C ILE A 47 4.32 18.38 9.46
N ASP A 48 3.64 19.37 10.00
CA ASP A 48 4.23 20.57 10.59
C ASP A 48 3.97 20.56 12.10
N PRO A 49 4.99 20.43 12.97
CA PRO A 49 4.82 20.42 14.42
C PRO A 49 4.16 21.69 14.99
N ALA A 50 4.31 22.83 14.31
CA ALA A 50 3.69 24.09 14.71
C ALA A 50 2.19 24.14 14.35
N LYS A 51 1.74 23.31 13.39
CA LYS A 51 0.36 23.29 12.92
C LYS A 51 -0.35 21.98 13.28
N PRO A 52 -1.45 22.02 14.04
CA PRO A 52 -2.18 20.83 14.49
C PRO A 52 -3.04 20.19 13.40
N GLN A 53 -2.70 20.33 12.12
CA GLN A 53 -3.50 19.82 11.01
C GLN A 53 -2.67 18.81 10.21
N THR A 54 -3.00 17.54 10.41
CA THR A 54 -2.30 16.38 9.81
C THR A 54 -3.04 15.80 8.60
N PHE A 55 -4.12 16.44 8.15
CA PHE A 55 -4.96 15.95 7.06
C PHE A 55 -4.20 15.87 5.72
N LEU A 56 -3.22 16.74 5.51
CA LEU A 56 -2.40 16.75 4.29
C LEU A 56 -1.58 15.47 4.17
N TYR A 57 -0.97 15.02 5.28
CA TYR A 57 -0.31 13.72 5.32
C TYR A 57 -1.30 12.60 5.00
N GLU A 58 -2.49 12.61 5.63
CA GLU A 58 -3.52 11.58 5.38
C GLU A 58 -3.90 11.50 3.90
N LYS A 59 -4.16 12.65 3.29
CA LYS A 59 -4.51 12.75 1.87
C LYS A 59 -3.39 12.20 0.97
N GLN A 60 -2.14 12.53 1.27
CA GLN A 60 -1.02 12.20 0.39
C GLN A 60 -0.61 10.73 0.49
N TRP A 61 -0.54 10.15 1.69
CA TRP A 61 -0.25 8.71 1.78
C TRP A 61 -1.36 7.88 1.15
N THR A 62 -2.62 8.31 1.34
CA THR A 62 -3.79 7.64 0.75
C THR A 62 -3.70 7.63 -0.77
N LYS A 63 -3.42 8.79 -1.38
CA LYS A 63 -3.26 8.94 -2.83
C LYS A 63 -2.15 8.03 -3.38
N ASN A 64 -1.05 7.88 -2.66
CA ASN A 64 0.14 7.21 -3.17
C ASN A 64 0.19 5.71 -2.88
N LEU A 65 -0.41 5.25 -1.77
CA LEU A 65 -0.24 3.88 -1.27
C LEU A 65 -1.56 3.12 -1.16
N GLN A 66 -2.71 3.76 -0.94
CA GLN A 66 -3.96 3.04 -0.66
C GLN A 66 -4.36 2.11 -1.82
N ARG A 67 -4.19 2.59 -3.06
CA ARG A 67 -4.45 1.77 -4.26
C ARG A 67 -3.53 0.55 -4.32
N GLU A 68 -2.25 0.73 -4.06
CA GLU A 68 -1.28 -0.37 -4.11
C GLU A 68 -1.47 -1.39 -2.99
N ILE A 69 -1.80 -0.93 -1.78
CA ILE A 69 -2.19 -1.80 -0.66
C ILE A 69 -3.45 -2.60 -1.03
N PHE A 70 -4.47 -1.97 -1.62
CA PHE A 70 -5.68 -2.67 -2.04
C PHE A 70 -5.38 -3.77 -3.06
N TRP A 71 -4.64 -3.44 -4.13
CA TRP A 71 -4.27 -4.41 -5.17
C TRP A 71 -3.35 -5.51 -4.65
N GLY A 72 -2.40 -5.18 -3.76
CA GLY A 72 -1.57 -6.17 -3.08
C GLY A 72 -2.39 -7.12 -2.20
N GLY A 73 -3.47 -6.64 -1.59
CA GLY A 73 -4.43 -7.47 -0.86
C GLY A 73 -5.18 -8.45 -1.76
N LEU A 74 -5.61 -8.00 -2.95
CA LEU A 74 -6.22 -8.89 -3.96
C LEU A 74 -5.22 -9.92 -4.49
N LEU A 75 -3.99 -9.51 -4.77
CA LEU A 75 -2.91 -10.40 -5.19
C LEU A 75 -2.66 -11.48 -4.13
N ARG A 76 -2.60 -11.11 -2.84
CA ARG A 76 -2.48 -12.09 -1.75
C ARG A 76 -3.63 -13.12 -1.77
N LYS A 77 -4.86 -12.65 -1.94
CA LYS A 77 -6.03 -13.56 -2.02
C LYS A 77 -5.94 -14.50 -3.24
N SER A 78 -5.36 -14.05 -4.34
CA SER A 78 -5.23 -14.87 -5.55
C SER A 78 -4.37 -16.13 -5.37
N TYR A 79 -3.46 -16.15 -4.40
CA TYR A 79 -2.67 -17.34 -4.08
C TYR A 79 -3.52 -18.52 -3.60
N HIS A 80 -4.67 -18.22 -3.00
CA HIS A 80 -5.63 -19.22 -2.53
C HIS A 80 -6.65 -19.65 -3.60
N LEU A 81 -6.58 -19.12 -4.83
CA LEU A 81 -7.47 -19.55 -5.91
C LEU A 81 -7.16 -20.99 -6.36
N PRO A 82 -8.16 -21.70 -6.91
CA PRO A 82 -7.98 -22.98 -7.60
C PRO A 82 -6.86 -22.94 -8.64
N THR A 83 -6.13 -24.05 -8.78
CA THR A 83 -4.96 -24.16 -9.67
C THR A 83 -5.26 -23.78 -11.12
N PHE A 84 -6.45 -24.08 -11.63
CA PHE A 84 -6.83 -23.71 -13.00
C PHE A 84 -6.90 -22.19 -13.20
N LEU A 85 -7.47 -21.46 -12.25
CA LEU A 85 -7.52 -19.99 -12.29
C LEU A 85 -6.13 -19.38 -12.17
N LYS A 86 -5.28 -19.93 -11.29
CA LYS A 86 -3.87 -19.49 -11.17
C LYS A 86 -3.11 -19.65 -12.49
N LYS A 87 -3.28 -20.79 -13.19
CA LYS A 87 -2.66 -21.02 -14.50
C LYS A 87 -3.13 -20.02 -15.56
N ILE A 88 -4.43 -19.76 -15.64
CA ILE A 88 -5.00 -18.77 -16.57
C ILE A 88 -4.41 -17.37 -16.28
N GLY A 89 -4.38 -16.97 -15.01
CA GLY A 89 -3.81 -15.68 -14.60
C GLY A 89 -2.33 -15.55 -14.94
N LEU A 90 -1.53 -16.61 -14.71
CA LEU A 90 -0.10 -16.62 -15.06
C LEU A 90 0.13 -16.54 -16.57
N LEU A 91 -0.68 -17.24 -17.38
CA LEU A 91 -0.60 -17.16 -18.84
C LEU A 91 -0.89 -15.73 -19.34
N TRP A 92 -1.86 -15.05 -18.72
CA TRP A 92 -2.17 -13.66 -19.04
C TRP A 92 -1.03 -12.71 -18.61
N LEU A 93 -0.49 -12.89 -17.40
CA LEU A 93 0.61 -12.08 -16.88
C LEU A 93 1.93 -12.26 -17.65
N LYS A 94 2.16 -13.43 -18.25
CA LYS A 94 3.38 -13.73 -19.04
C LYS A 94 3.65 -12.68 -20.12
N ASN A 95 2.60 -12.11 -20.71
CA ASN A 95 2.71 -11.15 -21.81
C ASN A 95 2.78 -9.69 -21.35
N LYS A 96 2.65 -9.42 -20.03
CA LYS A 96 2.76 -8.07 -19.47
C LYS A 96 4.22 -7.70 -19.26
N LYS A 97 4.59 -6.50 -19.70
CA LYS A 97 5.90 -5.86 -19.43
C LYS A 97 5.76 -4.90 -18.24
N ASN A 98 6.87 -4.54 -17.62
CA ASN A 98 6.93 -3.54 -16.53
C ASN A 98 6.08 -3.87 -15.29
N LEU A 99 6.04 -5.14 -14.90
CA LEU A 99 5.43 -5.56 -13.64
C LEU A 99 6.29 -5.08 -12.47
N ASP A 100 5.73 -4.17 -11.68
CA ASP A 100 6.38 -3.59 -10.51
C ASP A 100 5.80 -4.28 -9.28
N GLN A 101 6.67 -4.91 -8.49
CA GLN A 101 6.23 -5.64 -7.31
C GLN A 101 5.68 -4.71 -6.23
N ASP A 102 6.16 -3.48 -6.14
CA ASP A 102 5.72 -2.49 -5.16
C ASP A 102 4.53 -1.66 -5.67
N ARG A 103 4.23 -1.75 -6.97
CA ARG A 103 3.05 -1.17 -7.60
C ARG A 103 2.21 -2.25 -8.29
N PRO A 104 1.54 -3.14 -7.54
CA PRO A 104 0.69 -4.19 -8.12
C PRO A 104 -0.42 -3.65 -9.03
N SER A 105 -0.79 -2.38 -8.94
CA SER A 105 -1.72 -1.77 -9.88
C SER A 105 -1.20 -1.76 -11.33
N THR A 106 0.11 -1.85 -11.57
CA THR A 106 0.68 -1.87 -12.93
C THR A 106 0.28 -3.11 -13.73
N MET A 107 -0.16 -4.20 -13.07
CA MET A 107 -0.76 -5.35 -13.76
C MET A 107 -1.99 -4.96 -14.59
N PHE A 108 -2.72 -3.92 -14.18
CA PHE A 108 -3.99 -3.48 -14.76
C PHE A 108 -3.87 -2.19 -15.56
N THR A 109 -2.67 -1.62 -15.65
CA THR A 109 -2.40 -0.43 -16.48
C THR A 109 -2.01 -0.92 -17.89
N PRO A 110 -2.38 -0.20 -18.97
CA PRO A 110 -1.98 -0.53 -20.34
C PRO A 110 -0.46 -0.63 -20.52
#